data_AF-A0A6G3WJE1-F1
#
_entry.id   AF-A0A6G3WJE1-F1
#
_cell.length_a   1.000
_cell.length_b   1.000
_cell.length_c   1.000
_cell.angle_alpha   90.00
_cell.angle_beta   90.00
_cell.angle_gamma   90.00
#
_symmetry.space_group_name_H-M   'P 1'
#
loop_
_entity.id
_entity.type
_entity.pdbx_description
1 polymer ?
#
loop_
_entity_poly.entity_id
_entity_poly.type
_entity_poly.pdbx_seq_one_letter_code
_entity_poly.pdbx_strand_id
1 'polypeptide(L)'
;THAPEVLADILADLKLFTLKVDCEFFAEIGVFDELSIRMRLTEIRQTQLEFTFDYVRIDPEGSERLVARGRQRVAFMRGPNTATVPTPVPEPLVRALEAYAPSPRPGWSA
;
A
#
# COMPACT_ATOMS: atom_id res chain seq x y z
N THR A 1 -16.05 -6.09 -2.63
CA THR A 1 -14.77 -5.84 -3.33
C THR A 1 -14.79 -4.42 -3.84
N HIS A 2 -13.78 -3.59 -3.53
CA HIS A 2 -13.85 -2.14 -3.81
C HIS A 2 -13.56 -1.74 -5.28
N ALA A 3 -12.85 -2.58 -6.04
CA ALA A 3 -12.51 -2.34 -7.44
C ALA A 3 -12.39 -3.66 -8.23
N PRO A 4 -13.49 -4.41 -8.43
CA PRO A 4 -13.45 -5.70 -9.13
C PRO A 4 -12.94 -5.61 -10.57
N GLU A 5 -13.07 -4.46 -11.23
CA GLU A 5 -12.56 -4.20 -12.58
C GLU A 5 -11.04 -4.31 -12.64
N VAL A 6 -10.35 -3.91 -11.56
CA VAL A 6 -8.88 -3.98 -11.46
C VAL A 6 -8.42 -5.43 -11.43
N LEU A 7 -9.20 -6.32 -10.81
CA LEU A 7 -8.89 -7.75 -10.81
C LEU A 7 -9.02 -8.32 -12.23
N ALA A 8 -10.07 -7.95 -12.96
CA ALA A 8 -10.21 -8.34 -14.36
C ALA A 8 -9.05 -7.83 -15.22
N ASP A 9 -8.61 -6.59 -14.99
CA ASP A 9 -7.44 -6.01 -15.64
C ASP A 9 -6.15 -6.79 -15.35
N ILE A 10 -5.92 -7.18 -14.09
CA ILE A 10 -4.75 -7.98 -13.67
C ILE A 10 -4.75 -9.36 -14.32
N LEU A 11 -5.92 -10.00 -14.40
CA LEU A 11 -6.07 -11.30 -15.05
C LEU A 11 -5.90 -11.23 -16.57
N ALA A 12 -6.08 -10.04 -17.17
CA ALA A 12 -5.81 -9.78 -18.57
C ALA A 12 -4.31 -9.48 -18.78
N ASP A 13 -3.93 -8.21 -18.84
CA ASP A 13 -2.56 -7.79 -19.17
C ASP A 13 -1.98 -6.71 -18.26
N LEU A 14 -2.73 -6.25 -17.23
CA LEU A 14 -2.22 -5.32 -16.23
C LEU A 14 -1.25 -6.01 -15.29
N LYS A 15 -0.07 -5.42 -15.11
CA LYS A 15 1.00 -5.93 -14.25
C LYS A 15 1.38 -4.88 -13.22
N LEU A 16 1.53 -5.32 -11.98
CA LEU A 16 1.95 -4.50 -10.86
C LEU A 16 3.40 -4.88 -10.53
N PHE A 17 4.33 -3.99 -10.84
CA PHE A 17 5.76 -4.19 -10.60
C PHE A 17 6.17 -3.48 -9.32
N THR A 18 6.66 -4.23 -8.34
CA THR A 18 7.27 -3.65 -7.15
C THR A 18 8.63 -3.07 -7.51
N LEU A 19 8.75 -1.74 -7.49
CA LEU A 19 9.98 -1.03 -7.84
C LEU A 19 10.96 -0.94 -6.66
N LYS A 20 10.42 -0.75 -5.45
CA LYS A 20 11.20 -0.60 -4.22
C LYS A 20 10.36 -1.07 -3.04
N VAL A 21 11.03 -1.72 -2.09
CA VAL A 21 10.53 -1.96 -0.74
C VAL A 21 11.55 -1.53 0.29
N ASP A 22 11.09 -0.97 1.40
CA ASP A 22 11.89 -0.77 2.61
C ASP A 22 11.05 -1.11 3.85
N CYS A 23 11.72 -1.47 4.93
CA CYS A 23 11.08 -1.70 6.22
C CYS A 23 12.03 -1.30 7.34
N GLU A 24 11.55 -0.43 8.22
CA GLU A 24 12.23 0.02 9.43
C GLU A 24 11.64 -0.75 10.62
N PHE A 25 12.51 -1.36 11.44
CA PHE A 25 12.10 -2.14 12.62
C PHE A 25 12.41 -1.35 13.89
N PHE A 26 11.40 -1.17 14.74
CA PHE A 26 11.50 -0.39 15.99
C PHE A 26 11.47 -1.27 17.24
N ALA A 27 10.93 -2.48 17.14
CA ALA A 27 10.88 -3.46 18.22
C ALA A 27 10.84 -4.89 17.66
N GLU A 28 11.32 -5.85 18.44
CA GLU A 28 11.20 -7.27 18.14
C GLU A 28 9.77 -7.78 18.38
N ILE A 29 9.40 -8.85 17.67
CA ILE A 29 8.12 -9.57 17.83
C ILE A 29 8.38 -11.04 18.17
N GLY A 30 7.47 -11.62 18.94
CA GLY A 30 7.49 -13.03 19.33
C GLY A 30 6.60 -13.91 18.46
N VAL A 31 6.70 -15.22 18.67
CA VAL A 31 5.72 -16.18 18.13
C VAL A 31 4.39 -15.97 18.85
N PHE A 32 3.29 -16.03 18.09
CA PHE A 32 1.92 -15.81 18.56
C PHE A 32 1.56 -14.36 18.89
N ASP A 33 2.44 -13.39 18.65
CA ASP A 33 2.06 -11.97 18.68
C ASP A 33 0.98 -11.69 17.63
N GLU A 34 -0.09 -11.00 18.05
CA GLU A 34 -1.12 -10.51 17.14
C GLU A 34 -0.67 -9.18 16.52
N LEU A 35 -0.73 -9.11 15.19
CA LEU A 35 -0.34 -7.92 14.42
C LEU A 35 -1.52 -7.36 13.62
N SER A 36 -1.74 -6.05 13.75
CA SER A 36 -2.54 -5.24 12.84
C SER A 36 -1.62 -4.58 11.81
N ILE A 37 -1.66 -5.06 10.56
CA ILE A 37 -0.92 -4.46 9.44
C ILE A 37 -1.81 -3.43 8.76
N ARG A 38 -1.48 -2.14 8.95
CA ARG A 38 -2.33 -1.03 8.50
C ARG A 38 -1.70 -0.39 7.27
N MET A 39 -2.30 -0.62 6.11
CA MET A 39 -1.89 -0.04 4.84
C MET A 39 -2.50 1.35 4.66
N ARG A 40 -1.71 2.31 4.22
CA ARG A 40 -2.17 3.64 3.79
C ARG A 40 -1.56 4.03 2.45
N LEU A 41 -2.35 4.70 1.63
CA LEU A 41 -1.84 5.34 0.43
C LEU A 41 -1.03 6.58 0.84
N THR A 42 0.18 6.70 0.31
CA THR A 42 1.09 7.83 0.62
C THR A 42 1.28 8.73 -0.59
N GLU A 43 1.36 8.15 -1.79
CA GLU A 43 1.55 8.90 -3.03
C GLU A 43 0.85 8.20 -4.20
N ILE A 44 0.21 8.97 -5.09
CA ILE A 44 -0.21 8.52 -6.43
C ILE A 44 0.49 9.42 -7.45
N ARG A 45 1.09 8.79 -8.45
CA ARG A 45 1.61 9.41 -9.67
C ARG A 45 0.85 8.83 -10.86
N GLN A 46 1.15 9.31 -12.08
CA GLN A 46 0.44 8.87 -13.28
C GLN A 46 0.46 7.34 -13.46
N THR A 47 1.62 6.69 -13.31
CA THR A 47 1.81 5.25 -13.55
C THR A 47 2.30 4.48 -12.33
N GLN A 48 2.34 5.13 -11.16
CA GLN A 48 2.92 4.56 -9.94
C GLN A 48 2.11 4.97 -8.71
N LEU A 49 2.20 4.17 -7.66
CA LEU A 49 1.73 4.53 -6.33
C LEU A 49 2.74 4.09 -5.26
N GLU A 50 2.61 4.68 -4.08
CA GLU A 50 3.35 4.27 -2.89
C GLU A 50 2.41 4.02 -1.72
N PHE A 51 2.61 2.88 -1.06
CA PHE A 51 1.97 2.53 0.19
C PHE A 51 2.95 2.60 1.34
N THR A 52 2.44 3.01 2.50
CA THR A 52 3.09 2.80 3.80
C THR A 52 2.31 1.73 4.56
N PHE A 53 3.03 0.87 5.27
CA PHE A 53 2.49 -0.17 6.14
C PHE A 53 2.95 0.08 7.57
N ASP A 54 2.01 0.36 8.46
CA ASP A 54 2.28 0.37 9.91
C ASP A 54 2.05 -1.05 10.44
N TYR A 55 3.10 -1.67 11.01
CA TYR A 55 3.00 -2.95 11.70
C TYR A 55 2.77 -2.67 13.18
N VAL A 56 1.55 -2.91 13.65
CA VAL A 56 1.13 -2.63 15.02
C VAL A 56 0.91 -3.93 15.76
N ARG A 57 1.68 -4.19 16.81
CA ARG A 57 1.40 -5.28 17.75
C ARG A 57 0.24 -4.90 18.64
N ILE A 58 -0.71 -5.82 18.78
CA ILE A 58 -1.86 -5.72 19.66
C ILE A 58 -1.58 -6.61 20.87
N ASP A 59 -1.44 -6.01 22.04
CA ASP A 59 -1.29 -6.77 23.27
C ASP A 59 -2.67 -7.33 23.71
N PRO A 60 -2.73 -8.41 24.49
CA PRO A 60 -4.00 -9.03 24.91
C PRO A 60 -4.97 -8.09 25.63
N GLU A 61 -4.45 -7.08 26.32
CA GLU A 61 -5.22 -6.05 27.02
C GLU A 61 -5.72 -4.92 26.08
N GLY A 62 -5.38 -5.00 24.79
CA GLY A 62 -5.81 -4.07 23.74
C GLY A 62 -4.88 -2.88 23.52
N SER A 63 -3.73 -2.80 24.19
CA SER A 63 -2.73 -1.78 23.87
C SER A 63 -2.09 -2.03 22.52
N GLU A 64 -1.75 -0.93 21.84
CA GLU A 64 -1.17 -0.96 20.50
C GLU A 64 0.26 -0.41 20.52
N ARG A 65 1.19 -1.13 19.86
CA ARG A 65 2.57 -0.69 19.69
C ARG A 65 3.01 -0.77 18.24
N LEU A 66 3.47 0.34 17.67
CA LEU A 66 4.14 0.33 16.37
C LEU A 66 5.49 -0.38 16.50
N VAL A 67 5.64 -1.53 15.83
CA VAL A 67 6.86 -2.36 15.90
C VAL A 67 7.71 -2.28 14.64
N ALA A 68 7.10 -1.96 13.49
CA ALA A 68 7.81 -1.68 12.25
C ALA A 68 7.01 -0.75 11.33
N ARG A 69 7.68 -0.14 10.36
CA ARG A 69 7.06 0.61 9.27
C ARG A 69 7.66 0.22 7.93
N GLY A 70 6.83 -0.29 7.04
CA GLY A 70 7.19 -0.64 5.67
C GLY A 70 6.78 0.42 4.66
N ARG A 71 7.45 0.46 3.52
CA ARG A 71 7.04 1.19 2.33
C ARG A 71 7.16 0.29 1.10
N GLN A 72 6.24 0.45 0.16
CA GLN A 72 6.27 -0.24 -1.12
C GLN A 72 5.88 0.71 -2.24
N ARG A 73 6.74 0.79 -3.26
CA ARG A 73 6.47 1.53 -4.49
C ARG A 73 6.11 0.56 -5.61
N VAL A 74 4.98 0.80 -6.27
CA VAL A 74 4.44 -0.05 -7.32
C VAL A 74 4.29 0.75 -8.61
N ALA A 75 4.72 0.17 -9.73
CA ALA A 75 4.45 0.66 -11.07
C ALA A 75 3.41 -0.20 -11.78
N PHE A 76 2.56 0.44 -12.58
CA PHE A 76 1.57 -0.22 -13.42
C PHE A 76 2.10 -0.32 -14.85
N MET A 77 2.06 -1.53 -15.38
CA MET A 77 2.58 -1.86 -16.70
C MET A 77 1.54 -2.68 -17.48
N ARG A 78 1.52 -2.58 -18.81
CA ARG A 78 0.72 -3.46 -19.70
C ARG A 78 1.55 -4.01 -20.86
N GLY A 79 1.03 -5.04 -21.53
CA GLY A 79 1.68 -5.69 -22.67
C GLY A 79 2.39 -7.01 -22.33
N PRO A 80 3.00 -7.68 -23.33
CA PRO A 80 3.63 -8.99 -23.16
C PRO A 80 4.82 -8.92 -22.20
N ASN A 81 5.19 -10.05 -21.57
CA ASN A 81 6.23 -10.09 -20.52
C ASN A 81 7.59 -9.50 -20.97
N THR A 82 7.92 -9.58 -22.25
CA THR A 82 9.18 -9.09 -22.82
C THR A 82 9.16 -7.65 -23.31
N ALA A 83 7.97 -7.01 -23.37
CA ALA A 83 7.82 -5.64 -23.88
C ALA A 83 6.68 -4.92 -23.15
N THR A 84 6.77 -4.87 -21.82
CA THR A 84 5.81 -4.13 -21.02
C THR A 84 6.05 -2.62 -21.12
N VAL A 85 4.97 -1.84 -21.16
CA VAL A 85 5.01 -0.39 -21.18
C VAL A 85 4.31 0.19 -19.94
N PRO A 86 4.79 1.31 -19.36
CA PRO A 86 4.09 1.98 -18.27
C PRO A 86 2.67 2.36 -18.68
N THR A 87 1.71 2.11 -17.80
CA THR A 87 0.30 2.46 -18.01
C THR A 87 -0.22 3.27 -16.83
N PRO A 88 -1.23 4.14 -17.03
CA PRO A 88 -1.81 4.87 -15.92
C PRO A 88 -2.36 3.97 -14.81
N VAL A 89 -2.34 4.45 -13.57
CA VAL A 89 -3.03 3.78 -12.46
C VAL A 89 -4.52 3.66 -12.81
N PRO A 90 -5.14 2.46 -12.72
CA PRO A 90 -6.55 2.28 -13.05
C PRO A 90 -7.46 3.19 -12.20
N GLU A 91 -8.36 3.92 -12.84
CA GLU A 91 -9.28 4.84 -12.16
C GLU A 91 -10.14 4.15 -11.07
N PRO A 92 -10.67 2.92 -11.27
CA PRO A 92 -11.39 2.22 -10.20
C PRO A 92 -10.51 1.95 -8.97
N LEU A 93 -9.20 1.72 -9.17
CA LEU A 93 -8.25 1.55 -8.08
C LEU A 93 -8.02 2.87 -7.33
N VAL A 94 -7.88 3.98 -8.05
CA VAL A 94 -7.72 5.31 -7.44
C VAL A 94 -8.90 5.60 -6.53
N ARG A 95 -10.14 5.47 -7.03
CA ARG A 95 -11.36 5.69 -6.23
C ARG A 95 -11.42 4.79 -5.00
N ALA A 96 -11.06 3.52 -5.14
CA ALA A 96 -11.03 2.59 -4.00
C ALA A 96 -9.99 2.97 -2.93
N LEU A 97 -8.90 3.64 -3.33
CA LEU A 97 -7.82 4.05 -2.44
C LEU A 97 -8.04 5.43 -1.78
N GLU A 98 -9.00 6.23 -2.26
CA GLU A 98 -9.30 7.56 -1.70
C GLU A 98 -9.58 7.52 -0.19
N ALA A 99 -10.29 6.49 0.28
CA ALA A 99 -10.60 6.29 1.70
C ALA A 99 -9.37 6.00 2.57
N TYR A 100 -8.23 5.67 1.95
CA TYR A 100 -6.97 5.32 2.61
C TYR A 100 -5.86 6.33 2.32
N ALA A 101 -6.17 7.41 1.59
CA ALA A 101 -5.27 8.54 1.42
C ALA A 101 -5.02 9.23 2.76
N PRO A 102 -3.91 9.95 2.93
CA PRO A 102 -3.65 10.69 4.15
C PRO A 102 -4.77 11.72 4.31
N SER A 103 -5.51 11.65 5.43
CA SER A 103 -6.35 12.77 5.81
C SER A 103 -5.43 13.98 6.06
N PRO A 104 -5.72 15.18 5.54
CA PRO A 104 -4.99 16.37 5.94
C PRO A 104 -5.05 16.45 7.47
N ARG A 105 -3.88 16.40 8.13
CA ARG A 105 -3.81 16.45 9.59
C ARG A 105 -4.53 17.72 10.05
N PRO A 106 -5.62 17.64 10.83
CA PRO A 106 -6.17 18.83 11.45
C PRO A 106 -5.17 19.33 12.50
N GLY A 107 -4.64 20.54 12.33
CA GLY A 107 -4.04 21.28 13.45
C GLY A 107 -2.52 21.39 13.55
N TRP A 108 -1.78 21.56 12.45
CA TRP A 108 -0.47 22.24 12.55
C TRP A 108 -0.60 23.67 12.05
N SER A 109 -0.80 24.60 12.98
CA SER A 109 -0.47 26.02 12.76
C SER A 109 0.94 26.23 13.31
N ALA A 110 1.82 26.81 12.49
CA ALA A 110 3.12 27.31 12.94
C ALA A 110 2.95 28.53 13.86
#